data_AF-A0AAE4P725-F1
#
_entry.id   AF-A0AAE4P725-F1
#
_cell.length_a   1.000
_cell.length_b   1.000
_cell.length_c   1.000
_cell.angle_alpha   90.00
_cell.angle_beta   90.00
_cell.angle_gamma   90.00
#
_symmetry.space_group_name_H-M   'P 1'
#
loop_
_entity.id
_entity.type
_entity.pdbx_description
1 polymer ?
#
loop_
_entity_poly.entity_id
_entity_poly.type
_entity_poly.pdbx_seq_one_letter_code
_entity_poly.pdbx_strand_id
1 'polypeptide(L)'
;MSVKRGTLHMLCGKIASGKSTLAGQLVAEHGAVLVVEDDWLQPLFGDQMRTGADFLHYSGRLRMAMGPHIVALLEAGVTVVLDFQANTIDSRRWMRGLIEETGADHIMHVLETPDAVCLERLHARNALGDHPFQVTDDTFHRFAKHFVPPSKEEGFTILVHRPSA
;
A
#
# COMPACT_ATOMS: atom_id res chain seq x y z
N MET A 1 28.35 4.28 -17.34
CA MET A 1 27.35 3.19 -17.32
C MET A 1 26.12 3.72 -16.60
N SER A 2 24.91 3.54 -17.15
CA SER A 2 23.70 3.94 -16.44
C SER A 2 23.54 3.01 -15.24
N VAL A 3 23.50 3.55 -14.01
CA VAL A 3 23.22 2.76 -12.81
C VAL A 3 21.76 2.32 -12.91
N LYS A 4 21.53 1.00 -12.99
CA LYS A 4 20.18 0.46 -13.05
C LYS A 4 19.56 0.56 -11.66
N ARG A 5 18.54 1.41 -11.52
CA ARG A 5 17.76 1.58 -10.31
C ARG A 5 16.77 0.43 -10.15
N GLY A 6 16.34 0.18 -8.91
CA GLY A 6 15.25 -0.74 -8.61
C GLY A 6 13.91 -0.19 -9.10
N THR A 7 12.90 -1.04 -9.14
CA THR A 7 11.52 -0.63 -9.47
C THR A 7 10.68 -0.49 -8.20
N LEU A 8 9.86 0.55 -8.12
CA LEU A 8 8.91 0.74 -7.02
C LEU A 8 7.51 0.24 -7.40
N HIS A 9 7.04 -0.81 -6.73
CA HIS A 9 5.66 -1.29 -6.85
C HIS A 9 4.82 -0.76 -5.69
N MET A 10 3.69 -0.13 -6.00
CA MET A 10 2.74 0.42 -5.02
C MET A 10 1.38 -0.23 -5.20
N LEU A 11 0.62 -0.33 -4.10
CA LEU A 11 -0.68 -1.02 -4.09
C LEU A 11 -1.81 -0.07 -3.72
N CYS A 12 -2.82 0.00 -4.58
CA CYS A 12 -4.02 0.81 -4.37
C CYS A 12 -5.26 -0.08 -4.43
N GLY A 13 -6.00 -0.18 -3.33
CA GLY A 13 -7.20 -1.01 -3.28
C GLY A 13 -7.88 -0.96 -1.92
N LYS A 14 -9.15 -1.35 -1.88
CA LYS A 14 -9.98 -1.37 -0.66
C LYS A 14 -9.46 -2.40 0.35
N ILE A 15 -9.98 -2.35 1.58
CA ILE A 15 -9.72 -3.39 2.59
C ILE A 15 -10.15 -4.74 2.00
N ALA A 16 -9.38 -5.81 2.24
CA ALA A 16 -9.64 -7.15 1.71
C ALA A 16 -9.72 -7.28 0.16
N SER A 17 -9.22 -6.29 -0.60
CA SER A 17 -9.15 -6.38 -2.07
C SER A 17 -8.09 -7.36 -2.59
N GLY A 18 -7.24 -7.91 -1.72
CA GLY A 18 -6.15 -8.84 -2.09
C GLY A 18 -4.78 -8.18 -2.27
N LYS A 19 -4.57 -6.94 -1.77
CA LYS A 19 -3.29 -6.22 -1.84
C LYS A 19 -2.12 -7.04 -1.32
N SER A 20 -2.20 -7.52 -0.08
CA SER A 20 -1.09 -8.27 0.53
C SER A 20 -0.78 -9.59 -0.19
N THR A 21 -1.79 -10.23 -0.79
CA THR A 21 -1.58 -11.39 -1.68
C THR A 21 -0.79 -11.00 -2.92
N LEU A 22 -1.18 -9.92 -3.61
CA LEU A 22 -0.44 -9.40 -4.76
C LEU A 22 0.97 -8.95 -4.37
N ALA A 23 1.13 -8.34 -3.18
CA ALA A 23 2.43 -7.92 -2.66
C ALA A 23 3.40 -9.11 -2.58
N GLY A 24 2.96 -10.22 -2.00
CA GLY A 24 3.75 -11.45 -1.91
C GLY A 24 4.09 -12.05 -3.28
N GLN A 25 3.17 -11.98 -4.25
CA GLN A 25 3.43 -12.42 -5.63
C GLN A 25 4.52 -11.57 -6.30
N LEU A 26 4.42 -10.23 -6.19
CA LEU A 26 5.41 -9.30 -6.76
C LEU A 26 6.80 -9.48 -6.13
N VAL A 27 6.85 -9.75 -4.83
CA VAL A 27 8.10 -10.07 -4.12
C VAL A 27 8.74 -11.32 -4.71
N ALA A 28 7.98 -12.40 -4.87
CA ALA A 28 8.47 -13.65 -5.43
C ALA A 28 8.90 -13.51 -6.90
N GLU A 29 8.14 -12.76 -7.70
CA GLU A 29 8.39 -12.56 -9.12
C GLU A 29 9.65 -11.71 -9.38
N HIS A 30 9.84 -10.64 -8.59
CA HIS A 30 10.89 -9.66 -8.85
C HIS A 30 12.10 -9.77 -7.91
N GLY A 31 12.07 -10.68 -6.93
CA GLY A 31 13.09 -10.75 -5.88
C GLY A 31 13.14 -9.44 -5.06
N ALA A 32 11.98 -8.86 -4.80
CA ALA A 32 11.86 -7.53 -4.21
C ALA A 32 11.88 -7.54 -2.68
N VAL A 33 12.19 -6.39 -2.07
CA VAL A 33 11.98 -6.16 -0.64
C VAL A 33 10.56 -5.70 -0.41
N LEU A 34 9.83 -6.40 0.47
CA LEU A 34 8.49 -5.99 0.90
C LEU A 34 8.60 -5.02 2.09
N VAL A 35 7.90 -3.89 2.02
CA VAL A 35 7.75 -2.96 3.14
C VAL A 35 6.26 -2.79 3.42
N VAL A 36 5.79 -3.32 4.54
CA VAL A 36 4.38 -3.30 4.95
C VAL A 36 4.15 -2.22 6.01
N GLU A 37 3.22 -1.30 5.78
CA GLU A 37 2.95 -0.18 6.69
C GLU A 37 2.57 -0.62 8.10
N ASP A 38 1.66 -1.60 8.19
CA ASP A 38 1.10 -2.08 9.46
C ASP A 38 2.17 -2.79 10.34
N ASP A 39 3.14 -3.48 9.74
CA ASP A 39 4.25 -4.14 10.44
C ASP A 39 5.13 -3.17 11.23
N TRP A 40 5.16 -1.89 10.82
CA TRP A 40 5.87 -0.83 11.54
C TRP A 40 4.93 -0.04 12.46
N LEU A 41 3.74 0.32 11.98
CA LEU A 41 2.80 1.12 12.76
C LEU A 41 2.34 0.42 14.04
N GLN A 42 2.04 -0.88 13.96
CA GLN A 42 1.54 -1.64 15.10
C GLN A 42 2.54 -1.68 16.28
N PRO A 43 3.81 -2.12 16.12
CA PRO A 43 4.75 -2.16 17.22
C PRO A 43 5.24 -0.77 17.69
N LEU A 44 5.24 0.24 16.82
CA LEU A 44 5.73 1.58 17.19
C LEU A 44 4.67 2.47 17.84
N PHE A 45 3.41 2.38 17.40
CA PHE A 45 2.35 3.33 17.75
C PHE A 45 0.99 2.69 18.05
N GLY A 46 0.91 1.35 18.12
CA GLY A 46 -0.37 0.64 18.23
C GLY A 46 -1.24 1.05 19.42
N ASP A 47 -0.65 1.35 20.58
CA ASP A 47 -1.33 1.83 21.78
C ASP A 47 -1.76 3.30 21.71
N GLN A 48 -1.19 4.05 20.76
CA GLN A 48 -1.43 5.48 20.53
C GLN A 48 -2.43 5.72 19.39
N MET A 49 -2.61 4.76 18.47
CA MET A 49 -3.53 4.87 17.34
C MET A 49 -4.97 4.48 17.70
N ARG A 50 -5.73 5.41 18.31
CA ARG A 50 -7.12 5.15 18.76
C ARG A 50 -8.17 5.62 17.76
N THR A 51 -7.82 6.58 16.92
CA THR A 51 -8.71 7.22 15.97
C THR A 51 -8.12 7.23 14.55
N GLY A 52 -8.94 7.51 13.55
CA GLY A 52 -8.46 7.72 12.19
C GLY A 52 -7.50 8.91 12.07
N ALA A 53 -7.65 9.94 12.91
CA ALA A 53 -6.73 11.08 12.94
C ALA A 53 -5.35 10.67 13.49
N ASP A 54 -5.31 9.83 14.52
CA ASP A 54 -4.06 9.27 15.04
C ASP A 54 -3.35 8.44 13.98
N PHE A 55 -4.09 7.57 13.27
CA PHE A 55 -3.54 6.79 12.16
C PHE A 55 -2.90 7.70 11.10
N LEU A 56 -3.60 8.75 10.65
CA LEU A 56 -3.05 9.70 9.66
C LEU A 56 -1.79 10.39 10.17
N HIS A 57 -1.77 10.79 11.44
CA HIS A 57 -0.60 11.41 12.08
C HIS A 57 0.61 10.46 12.11
N TYR A 58 0.44 9.24 12.63
CA TYR A 58 1.54 8.28 12.78
C TYR A 58 1.97 7.67 11.45
N SER A 59 1.06 7.40 10.51
CA SER A 59 1.39 7.04 9.12
C SER A 59 2.22 8.14 8.45
N GLY A 60 1.89 9.42 8.65
CA GLY A 60 2.70 10.54 8.17
C GLY A 60 4.13 10.52 8.72
N ARG A 61 4.29 10.30 10.03
CA ARG A 61 5.62 10.20 10.68
C ARG A 61 6.40 9.00 10.17
N LEU A 62 5.76 7.84 10.01
CA LEU A 62 6.39 6.65 9.46
C LEU A 62 6.87 6.89 8.03
N ARG A 63 6.05 7.50 7.18
CA ARG A 63 6.43 7.86 5.80
C ARG A 63 7.65 8.79 5.75
N MET A 64 7.73 9.77 6.65
CA MET A 64 8.91 10.63 6.77
C MET A 64 10.17 9.86 7.16
N ALA A 65 10.05 8.90 8.08
CA ALA A 65 11.19 8.08 8.51
C ALA A 65 11.63 7.07 7.43
N MET A 66 10.67 6.44 6.75
CA MET A 66 10.93 5.38 5.78
C MET A 66 11.37 5.89 4.40
N GLY A 67 10.95 7.09 4.01
CA GLY A 67 11.23 7.66 2.70
C GLY A 67 12.71 7.59 2.29
N PRO A 68 13.65 8.12 3.09
CA PRO A 68 15.09 8.07 2.78
C PRO A 68 15.64 6.64 2.61
N HIS A 69 15.11 5.67 3.38
CA HIS A 69 15.53 4.27 3.26
C HIS A 69 15.02 3.63 1.98
N ILE A 70 13.78 3.93 1.57
CA ILE A 70 13.21 3.44 0.30
C ILE A 70 13.99 4.03 -0.88
N VAL A 71 14.32 5.33 -0.84
CA VAL A 71 15.17 5.99 -1.85
C VAL A 71 16.51 5.27 -1.96
N ALA A 72 17.21 5.06 -0.85
CA ALA A 72 18.51 4.39 -0.85
C ALA A 72 18.46 2.96 -1.42
N LEU A 73 17.39 2.20 -1.13
CA LEU A 73 17.18 0.86 -1.71
C LEU A 73 17.03 0.92 -3.23
N LEU A 74 16.19 1.82 -3.73
CA LEU A 74 15.94 1.98 -5.17
C LEU A 74 17.21 2.43 -5.91
N GLU A 75 17.98 3.36 -5.33
CA GLU A 75 19.26 3.80 -5.88
C GLU A 75 20.31 2.69 -5.90
N ALA A 76 20.27 1.78 -4.92
CA ALA A 76 21.12 0.58 -4.88
C ALA A 76 20.69 -0.52 -5.86
N GLY A 77 19.64 -0.30 -6.66
CA GLY A 77 19.14 -1.27 -7.64
C GLY A 77 18.15 -2.29 -7.06
N VAL A 78 17.70 -2.12 -5.82
CA VAL A 78 16.78 -3.04 -5.14
C VAL A 78 15.35 -2.67 -5.48
N THR A 79 14.60 -3.62 -6.06
CA THR A 79 13.15 -3.48 -6.28
C THR A 79 12.41 -3.51 -4.95
N VAL A 80 11.45 -2.62 -4.76
CA VAL A 80 10.67 -2.48 -3.52
C VAL A 80 9.18 -2.65 -3.83
N VAL A 81 8.50 -3.48 -3.05
CA VAL A 81 7.04 -3.54 -2.99
C VAL A 81 6.59 -2.82 -1.73
N LEU A 82 5.82 -1.76 -1.90
CA LEU A 82 5.36 -0.88 -0.83
C LEU A 82 3.88 -1.16 -0.54
N ASP A 83 3.61 -1.98 0.47
CA ASP A 83 2.25 -2.24 0.98
C ASP A 83 1.86 -1.15 2.00
N PHE A 84 1.82 0.09 1.49
CA PHE A 84 1.28 1.27 2.15
C PHE A 84 -0.03 1.67 1.50
N GLN A 85 -0.91 2.30 2.26
CA GLN A 85 -2.22 2.71 1.76
C GLN A 85 -2.13 3.84 0.70
N ALA A 86 -2.21 3.48 -0.59
CA ALA A 86 -2.27 4.43 -1.71
C ALA A 86 -3.67 4.99 -2.00
N ASN A 87 -4.57 4.97 -1.00
CA ASN A 87 -6.00 5.26 -1.15
C ASN A 87 -6.31 6.76 -1.19
N THR A 88 -5.39 7.59 -0.69
CA THR A 88 -5.52 9.06 -0.62
C THR A 88 -4.54 9.74 -1.56
N ILE A 89 -4.90 10.94 -2.03
CA ILE A 89 -4.01 11.76 -2.86
C ILE A 89 -2.71 12.10 -2.12
N ASP A 90 -2.77 12.39 -0.81
CA ASP A 90 -1.57 12.75 -0.04
C ASP A 90 -0.62 11.56 0.17
N SER A 91 -1.14 10.35 0.34
CA SER A 91 -0.31 9.14 0.34
C SER A 91 0.41 8.97 -1.00
N ARG A 92 -0.30 9.18 -2.11
CA ARG A 92 0.28 9.04 -3.44
C ARG A 92 1.25 10.16 -3.79
N ARG A 93 1.02 11.40 -3.35
CA ARG A 93 2.00 12.49 -3.48
C ARG A 93 3.34 12.15 -2.82
N TRP A 94 3.30 11.54 -1.63
CA TRP A 94 4.53 11.08 -0.99
C TRP A 94 5.22 9.99 -1.82
N MET A 95 4.49 8.97 -2.28
CA MET A 95 5.04 7.91 -3.14
C MET A 95 5.64 8.49 -4.43
N ARG A 96 4.98 9.49 -5.03
CA ARG A 96 5.45 10.22 -6.20
C ARG A 96 6.77 10.95 -5.93
N GLY A 97 6.91 11.55 -4.75
CA GLY A 97 8.17 12.16 -4.31
C GLY A 97 9.35 11.19 -4.32
N LEU A 98 9.14 9.94 -3.86
CA LEU A 98 10.18 8.90 -3.90
C LEU A 98 10.62 8.58 -5.34
N ILE A 99 9.66 8.54 -6.27
CA ILE A 99 9.90 8.29 -7.70
C ILE A 99 10.64 9.46 -8.34
N GLU A 100 10.28 10.70 -8.00
CA GLU A 100 10.91 11.90 -8.56
C GLU A 100 12.34 12.08 -8.06
N GLU A 101 12.59 11.80 -6.78
CA GLU A 101 13.91 11.86 -6.19
C GLU A 101 14.84 10.81 -6.78
N THR A 102 14.35 9.58 -6.93
CA THR A 102 15.16 8.47 -7.44
C THR A 102 15.21 8.43 -8.96
N GLY A 103 14.18 8.86 -9.68
CA GLY A 103 14.01 8.56 -11.10
C GLY A 103 13.94 7.05 -11.39
N ALA A 104 13.46 6.25 -10.44
CA ALA A 104 13.22 4.82 -10.59
C ALA A 104 11.99 4.54 -11.47
N ASP A 105 11.98 3.37 -12.12
CA ASP A 105 10.75 2.87 -12.73
C ASP A 105 9.73 2.53 -11.63
N HIS A 106 8.44 2.62 -11.96
CA HIS A 106 7.39 2.40 -10.98
C HIS A 106 6.12 1.83 -11.59
N ILE A 107 5.35 1.10 -10.78
CA ILE A 107 4.02 0.62 -11.13
C ILE A 107 3.06 0.80 -9.95
N MET A 108 1.93 1.46 -10.19
CA MET A 108 0.80 1.53 -9.27
C MET A 108 -0.21 0.43 -9.64
N HIS A 109 -0.27 -0.60 -8.80
CA HIS A 109 -1.20 -1.72 -8.97
C HIS A 109 -2.55 -1.34 -8.34
N VAL A 110 -3.57 -1.14 -9.16
CA VAL A 110 -4.92 -0.77 -8.71
C VAL A 110 -5.81 -1.99 -8.70
N LEU A 111 -6.27 -2.42 -7.52
CA LEU A 111 -7.17 -3.55 -7.36
C LEU A 111 -8.62 -3.07 -7.36
N GLU A 112 -9.32 -3.26 -8.48
CA GLU A 112 -10.74 -2.97 -8.66
C GLU A 112 -11.60 -4.15 -8.20
N THR A 113 -11.45 -4.57 -6.94
CA THR A 113 -12.29 -5.62 -6.36
C THR A 113 -13.64 -5.04 -5.91
N PRO A 114 -14.79 -5.63 -6.31
CA PRO A 114 -16.11 -5.18 -5.85
C PRO A 114 -16.25 -5.26 -4.33
N ASP A 115 -17.08 -4.37 -3.76
CA ASP A 115 -17.29 -4.32 -2.31
C ASP A 115 -17.85 -5.63 -1.75
N ALA A 116 -18.77 -6.27 -2.48
CA ALA A 116 -19.34 -7.56 -2.09
C ALA A 116 -18.25 -8.63 -1.89
N VAL A 117 -17.29 -8.71 -2.82
CA VAL A 117 -16.16 -9.67 -2.73
C VAL A 117 -15.20 -9.28 -1.60
N CYS A 118 -14.96 -7.98 -1.40
CA CYS A 118 -14.12 -7.53 -0.28
C CYS A 118 -14.75 -7.87 1.07
N LEU A 119 -16.06 -7.66 1.23
CA LEU A 119 -16.81 -7.97 2.44
C LEU A 119 -16.83 -9.48 2.72
N GLU A 120 -17.10 -10.30 1.70
CA GLU A 120 -17.05 -11.77 1.82
C GLU A 120 -15.68 -12.24 2.32
N ARG A 121 -14.59 -11.75 1.71
CA ARG A 121 -13.22 -12.06 2.13
C ARG A 121 -12.92 -11.55 3.53
N LEU A 122 -13.42 -10.37 3.88
CA LEU A 122 -13.24 -9.80 5.21
C LEU A 122 -13.93 -10.66 6.27
N HIS A 123 -15.16 -11.12 6.03
CA HIS A 123 -15.89 -12.01 6.93
C HIS A 123 -15.18 -13.34 7.11
N ALA A 124 -14.73 -13.96 6.00
CA ALA A 124 -13.96 -15.20 6.06
C ALA A 124 -12.67 -15.04 6.89
N ARG A 125 -11.95 -13.93 6.72
CA ARG A 125 -10.72 -13.62 7.49
C ARG A 125 -11.01 -13.39 8.97
N ASN A 126 -12.08 -12.66 9.29
CA ASN A 126 -12.50 -12.43 10.67
C ASN A 126 -12.88 -13.74 11.37
N ALA A 127 -13.48 -14.69 10.66
CA ALA A 127 -13.83 -16.01 11.20
C ALA A 127 -12.60 -16.89 11.49
N LEU A 128 -11.50 -16.71 10.75
CA LEU A 128 -10.24 -17.44 10.98
C LEU A 128 -9.44 -16.90 12.17
N GLY A 129 -9.58 -15.62 12.52
CA GLY A 129 -8.91 -15.01 13.67
C GLY A 129 -7.43 -14.65 13.47
N ASP A 130 -6.89 -14.83 12.26
CA ASP A 130 -5.46 -14.64 11.94
C ASP A 130 -5.02 -13.17 11.75
N HIS A 131 -5.91 -12.19 11.98
CA HIS A 131 -5.57 -10.77 11.82
C HIS A 131 -5.69 -10.00 13.13
N PRO A 132 -4.74 -9.07 13.42
CA PRO A 132 -4.76 -8.29 14.67
C PRO A 132 -5.97 -7.36 14.82
N PHE A 133 -6.72 -7.11 13.74
CA PHE A 133 -7.88 -6.23 13.73
C PHE A 133 -9.11 -6.92 13.13
N GLN A 134 -10.16 -7.07 13.93
CA GLN A 134 -11.49 -7.41 13.44
C GLN A 134 -12.12 -6.16 12.83
N VAL A 135 -12.12 -6.08 11.50
CA VAL A 135 -12.75 -4.96 10.79
C VAL A 135 -14.22 -5.28 10.59
N THR A 136 -15.10 -4.39 11.07
CA THR A 136 -16.55 -4.48 10.85
C THR A 136 -16.94 -3.93 9.48
N ASP A 137 -18.13 -4.28 8.98
CA ASP A 137 -18.70 -3.76 7.73
C ASP A 137 -18.82 -2.23 7.76
N ASP A 138 -19.24 -1.65 8.88
CA ASP A 138 -19.29 -0.20 9.07
C ASP A 138 -17.92 0.45 8.94
N THR A 139 -16.88 -0.21 9.47
CA THR A 139 -15.50 0.23 9.32
C THR A 139 -15.08 0.12 7.85
N PHE A 140 -15.35 -1.02 7.20
CA PHE A 140 -15.08 -1.22 5.78
C PHE A 140 -15.68 -0.11 4.93
N HIS A 141 -16.98 0.17 5.06
CA HIS A 141 -17.67 1.20 4.28
C HIS A 141 -17.15 2.61 4.59
N ARG A 142 -16.78 2.90 5.84
CA ARG A 142 -16.18 4.18 6.21
C ARG A 142 -14.85 4.40 5.49
N PHE A 143 -13.97 3.40 5.48
CA PHE A 143 -12.70 3.48 4.75
C PHE A 143 -12.89 3.49 3.23
N ALA A 144 -13.85 2.72 2.71
CA ALA A 144 -14.17 2.67 1.29
C ALA A 144 -14.64 4.03 0.75
N LYS A 145 -15.31 4.86 1.56
CA LYS A 145 -15.70 6.23 1.18
C LYS A 145 -14.52 7.17 0.95
N HIS A 146 -13.37 6.90 1.57
CA HIS A 146 -12.15 7.67 1.38
C HIS A 146 -11.29 7.17 0.23
N PHE A 147 -11.66 6.04 -0.40
CA PHE A 147 -10.94 5.53 -1.55
C PHE A 147 -11.15 6.43 -2.76
N VAL A 148 -10.07 7.06 -3.21
CA VAL A 148 -10.04 7.81 -4.47
C VAL A 148 -9.09 7.08 -5.41
N PRO A 149 -9.55 6.60 -6.59
CA PRO A 149 -8.65 5.94 -7.54
C PRO A 149 -7.57 6.92 -8.02
N PRO A 150 -6.37 6.44 -8.38
CA PRO A 150 -5.33 7.30 -8.95
C PRO A 150 -5.78 7.88 -10.28
N SER A 151 -5.54 9.17 -10.49
CA SER A 151 -5.82 9.85 -11.75
C SER A 151 -4.59 9.85 -12.67
N LYS A 152 -4.80 10.15 -13.97
CA LYS A 152 -3.70 10.20 -14.95
C LYS A 152 -2.73 11.34 -14.65
N GLU A 153 -3.24 12.43 -14.10
CA GLU A 153 -2.48 13.64 -13.77
C GLU A 153 -1.46 13.39 -12.65
N GLU A 154 -1.62 12.31 -11.88
CA GLU A 154 -0.67 11.94 -10.83
C GLU A 154 0.61 11.26 -11.38
N GLY A 155 0.67 10.95 -12.69
CA GLY A 155 1.89 10.50 -13.35
C GLY A 155 2.36 9.09 -13.00
N PHE A 156 1.45 8.22 -12.52
CA PHE A 156 1.76 6.81 -12.27
C PHE A 156 1.63 5.96 -13.53
N THR A 157 2.54 4.99 -13.71
CA THR A 157 2.28 3.85 -14.59
C THR A 157 1.27 2.95 -13.86
N ILE A 158 0.03 2.89 -14.35
CA ILE A 158 -1.06 2.17 -13.67
C ILE A 158 -1.26 0.79 -14.30
N LEU A 159 -1.31 -0.24 -13.47
CA LEU A 159 -1.77 -1.58 -13.85
C LEU A 159 -3.03 -1.93 -13.04
N VAL A 160 -4.13 -2.19 -13.73
CA VAL A 160 -5.42 -2.49 -13.11
C VAL A 160 -5.62 -4.01 -12.97
N HIS A 161 -5.95 -4.45 -11.77
CA HIS A 161 -6.25 -5.84 -11.42
C HIS A 161 -7.73 -5.98 -11.12
N ARG A 162 -8.41 -6.85 -11.86
CA ARG A 162 -9.82 -7.19 -11.63
C ARG A 162 -9.89 -8.65 -11.18
N PRO A 163 -10.73 -8.97 -10.18
CA PRO A 163 -10.97 -10.37 -9.84
C PRO A 163 -11.41 -11.13 -11.09
N SER A 164 -10.89 -12.34 -11.28
CA SER A 164 -11.50 -13.29 -12.21
C SER A 164 -12.95 -13.52 -11.78
N ALA A 165 -13.86 -13.51 -12.76
CA ALA A 165 -15.29 -13.79 -12.54
C ALA A 165 -15.51 -15.21 -12.01
#